data_AF-A0A9D0XSJ6-F1
#
_entry.id   AF-A0A9D0XSJ6-F1
#
_cell.length_a   1.000
_cell.length_b   1.000
_cell.length_c   1.000
_cell.angle_alpha   90.00
_cell.angle_beta   90.00
_cell.angle_gamma   90.00
#
_symmetry.space_group_name_H-M   'P 1'
#
loop_
_entity.id
_entity.type
_entity.pdbx_description
1 polymer ?
#
loop_
_entity_poly.entity_id
_entity_poly.type
_entity_poly.pdbx_seq_one_letter_code
_entity_poly.pdbx_strand_id
1 'polypeptide(L)'
;MLTVVAPFGSAIFLLLSLYDTYMLNLTGIAFIPGLLSLSLFVSFIHYSITKKRIPGIILMMLTVIGVLISFTINNQNESFGLAWALLYPTMFIMALGHHWGLRLAIFVYLILCLILYNGIGIWLQDNWDLTSLIRFTLAYIASTFMVYVMSVSNTRSYKVLETQHINQVAVQKW
;
A
#
# COMPACT_ATOMS: atom_id res chain seq x y z
N MET A 1 -6.46 -9.45 -8.30
CA MET A 1 -5.57 -9.09 -7.18
C MET A 1 -5.38 -10.27 -6.23
N LEU A 2 -6.40 -10.68 -5.44
CA LEU A 2 -6.26 -11.76 -4.44
C LEU A 2 -5.82 -13.13 -4.98
N THR A 3 -6.09 -13.48 -6.23
CA THR A 3 -5.74 -14.80 -6.81
C THR A 3 -4.28 -14.92 -7.26
N VAL A 4 -3.62 -13.81 -7.59
CA VAL A 4 -2.29 -13.81 -8.22
C VAL A 4 -1.31 -13.00 -7.37
N VAL A 5 -1.71 -11.80 -6.95
CA VAL A 5 -0.85 -10.87 -6.20
C VAL A 5 -0.63 -11.35 -4.77
N ALA A 6 -1.66 -11.90 -4.11
CA ALA A 6 -1.54 -12.34 -2.73
C ALA A 6 -0.58 -13.54 -2.53
N PRO A 7 -0.67 -14.65 -3.28
CA PRO A 7 0.26 -15.77 -3.11
C PRO A 7 1.69 -15.43 -3.56
N PHE A 8 1.83 -14.62 -4.62
CA PHE A 8 3.15 -14.17 -5.07
C PHE A 8 3.78 -13.20 -4.07
N GLY A 9 3.00 -12.23 -3.59
CA GLY A 9 3.43 -11.29 -2.55
C GLY A 9 3.77 -12.01 -1.25
N SER A 10 2.98 -12.99 -0.81
CA SER A 10 3.29 -13.76 0.39
C SER A 10 4.63 -14.50 0.26
N ALA A 11 4.90 -15.10 -0.91
CA ALA A 11 6.17 -15.79 -1.15
C ALA A 11 7.37 -14.83 -1.11
N ILE A 12 7.26 -13.66 -1.76
CA ILE A 12 8.34 -12.65 -1.76
C ILE A 12 8.61 -12.14 -0.35
N PHE A 13 7.56 -11.73 0.38
CA PHE A 13 7.75 -11.20 1.73
C PHE A 13 8.21 -12.27 2.73
N LEU A 14 7.85 -13.54 2.52
CA LEU A 14 8.41 -14.65 3.29
C LEU A 14 9.90 -14.79 3.03
N LEU A 15 10.32 -14.79 1.77
CA LEU A 15 11.74 -14.86 1.40
C LEU A 15 12.52 -13.69 1.99
N LEU A 16 11.96 -12.47 1.94
CA LEU A 16 12.58 -11.29 2.53
C LEU A 16 12.76 -11.46 4.05
N SER A 17 11.72 -11.93 4.75
CA SER A 17 11.76 -12.21 6.18
C SER A 17 12.79 -13.27 6.55
N LEU A 18 12.87 -14.36 5.78
CA LEU A 18 13.87 -15.41 5.98
C LEU A 18 15.28 -14.89 5.71
N TYR A 19 15.48 -14.07 4.67
CA TYR A 19 16.75 -13.45 4.37
C TYR A 19 17.21 -12.54 5.52
N ASP A 20 16.34 -11.65 6.00
CA ASP A 20 16.63 -10.75 7.11
C ASP A 20 16.95 -11.51 8.41
N THR A 21 16.26 -12.64 8.65
CA THR A 21 16.46 -13.48 9.83
C THR A 21 17.77 -14.27 9.77
N TYR A 22 18.02 -14.98 8.67
CA TYR A 22 19.09 -15.98 8.59
C TYR A 22 20.40 -15.45 7.99
N MET A 23 20.33 -14.48 7.07
CA MET A 23 21.53 -13.93 6.43
C MET A 23 22.01 -12.66 7.14
N LEU A 24 21.09 -11.81 7.60
CA LEU A 24 21.44 -10.54 8.24
C LEU A 24 21.34 -10.56 9.78
N ASN A 25 20.74 -11.60 10.38
CA ASN A 25 20.47 -11.69 11.82
C ASN A 25 19.67 -10.49 12.39
N LEU A 26 18.83 -9.86 11.56
CA LEU A 26 18.00 -8.70 11.91
C LEU A 26 16.58 -9.12 12.27
N THR A 27 16.43 -9.90 13.35
CA THR A 27 15.14 -10.52 13.73
C THR A 27 14.00 -9.51 13.97
N GLY A 28 14.30 -8.33 14.50
CA GLY A 28 13.31 -7.27 14.71
C GLY A 28 12.77 -6.67 13.40
N ILE A 29 13.62 -6.55 12.37
CA ILE A 29 13.24 -6.03 11.06
C ILE A 29 12.52 -7.13 10.26
N ALA A 30 13.01 -8.36 10.34
CA ALA A 30 12.45 -9.53 9.67
C ALA A 30 10.99 -9.84 10.05
N PHE A 31 10.56 -9.43 11.24
CA PHE A 31 9.17 -9.59 11.69
C PHE A 31 8.17 -8.87 10.78
N ILE A 32 8.54 -7.69 10.26
CA ILE A 32 7.67 -6.83 9.45
C ILE A 32 7.27 -7.52 8.11
N PRO A 33 8.20 -7.96 7.25
CA PRO A 33 7.85 -8.70 6.05
C PRO A 33 7.23 -10.07 6.36
N GLY A 34 7.59 -10.71 7.47
CA GLY A 34 6.94 -11.96 7.91
C GLY A 34 5.44 -11.77 8.18
N LEU A 35 5.07 -10.67 8.82
CA LEU A 35 3.68 -10.34 9.14
C LEU A 35 2.87 -9.96 7.88
N LEU A 36 3.48 -9.25 6.93
CA LEU A 36 2.89 -9.03 5.59
C LEU A 36 2.68 -10.33 4.83
N SER A 37 3.64 -11.24 4.88
CA SER A 37 3.53 -12.53 4.21
C SER A 37 2.36 -13.32 4.75
N LEU A 38 2.27 -13.42 6.09
CA LEU A 38 1.17 -14.11 6.75
C LEU A 38 -0.18 -13.49 6.42
N SER A 39 -0.29 -12.17 6.41
CA SER A 39 -1.57 -11.50 6.12
C SER A 39 -2.04 -11.73 4.69
N LEU A 40 -1.13 -11.65 3.71
CA LEU A 40 -1.42 -11.95 2.31
C LEU A 40 -1.84 -13.40 2.13
N PHE A 41 -1.16 -14.33 2.83
CA PHE A 41 -1.50 -15.75 2.80
C PHE A 41 -2.88 -16.01 3.40
N VAL A 42 -3.20 -15.46 4.57
CA VAL A 42 -4.53 -15.60 5.19
C VAL A 42 -5.62 -14.98 4.31
N SER A 43 -5.38 -13.80 3.73
CA SER A 43 -6.31 -13.18 2.78
C SER A 43 -6.53 -14.03 1.53
N PHE A 44 -5.49 -14.68 1.02
CA PHE A 44 -5.58 -15.62 -0.11
C PHE A 44 -6.41 -16.87 0.24
N ILE A 45 -6.12 -17.50 1.38
CA ILE A 45 -6.85 -18.70 1.84
C ILE A 45 -8.32 -18.35 2.11
N HIS A 46 -8.59 -17.26 2.81
CA HIS A 46 -9.94 -16.79 3.08
C HIS A 46 -10.72 -16.56 1.78
N TYR A 47 -10.12 -15.89 0.81
CA TYR A 47 -10.73 -15.71 -0.51
C TYR A 47 -10.95 -17.03 -1.25
N SER A 48 -9.99 -17.95 -1.17
CA SER A 48 -10.05 -19.24 -1.86
C SER A 48 -11.22 -20.10 -1.37
N ILE A 49 -11.51 -20.07 -0.06
CA ILE A 49 -12.59 -20.81 0.59
C ILE A 49 -13.94 -20.09 0.43
N THR A 50 -14.02 -18.82 0.86
CA THR A 50 -15.32 -18.13 0.99
C THR A 50 -15.77 -17.46 -0.32
N LYS A 51 -14.86 -17.25 -1.27
CA LYS A 51 -15.02 -16.41 -2.47
C LYS A 51 -15.44 -14.96 -2.17
N LYS A 52 -15.47 -14.53 -0.91
CA LYS A 52 -15.78 -13.15 -0.50
C LYS A 52 -14.52 -12.30 -0.55
N ARG A 53 -14.51 -11.28 -1.41
CA ARG A 53 -13.34 -10.41 -1.64
C ARG A 53 -13.12 -9.38 -0.54
N ILE A 54 -14.20 -8.76 -0.07
CA ILE A 54 -14.17 -7.61 0.84
C ILE A 54 -13.40 -7.91 2.15
N PRO A 55 -13.73 -8.95 2.94
CA PRO A 55 -13.02 -9.23 4.19
C PRO A 55 -11.52 -9.50 4.01
N GLY A 56 -11.13 -10.23 2.94
CA GLY A 56 -9.73 -10.48 2.63
C GLY A 56 -8.96 -9.21 2.25
N ILE A 57 -9.61 -8.26 1.56
CA ILE A 57 -9.02 -6.95 1.26
C ILE A 57 -8.85 -6.14 2.54
N ILE A 58 -9.85 -6.11 3.42
CA ILE A 58 -9.77 -5.37 4.69
C ILE A 58 -8.61 -5.89 5.57
N LEU A 59 -8.49 -7.21 5.71
CA LEU A 59 -7.40 -7.83 6.48
C LEU A 59 -6.01 -7.46 5.91
N MET A 60 -5.88 -7.54 4.58
CA MET A 60 -4.65 -7.15 3.89
C MET A 60 -4.33 -5.67 4.11
N MET A 61 -5.33 -4.79 4.10
CA MET A 61 -5.14 -3.36 4.31
C MET A 61 -4.71 -3.04 5.74
N LEU A 62 -5.39 -3.60 6.74
CA LEU A 62 -5.04 -3.37 8.15
C LEU A 62 -3.60 -3.79 8.46
N THR A 63 -3.17 -4.91 7.89
CA THR A 63 -1.81 -5.42 8.09
C THR A 63 -0.76 -4.59 7.33
N VAL A 64 -1.06 -4.13 6.11
CA VAL A 64 -0.20 -3.19 5.38
C VAL A 64 -0.07 -1.87 6.14
N ILE A 65 -1.16 -1.33 6.71
CA ILE A 65 -1.13 -0.11 7.51
C ILE A 65 -0.28 -0.31 8.77
N GLY A 66 -0.50 -1.42 9.51
CA GLY A 66 0.27 -1.74 10.70
C GLY A 66 1.77 -1.86 10.41
N VAL A 67 2.12 -2.58 9.34
CA VAL A 67 3.50 -2.73 8.87
C VAL A 67 4.10 -1.39 8.49
N LEU A 68 3.36 -0.54 7.78
CA LEU A 68 3.85 0.76 7.36
C LEU A 68 4.13 1.68 8.55
N ILE A 69 3.26 1.66 9.57
CA ILE A 69 3.47 2.40 10.82
C ILE A 69 4.69 1.86 11.57
N SER A 70 4.77 0.54 11.76
CA SER A 70 5.91 -0.10 12.45
C SER A 70 7.23 0.17 11.72
N PHE A 71 7.24 0.08 10.39
CA PHE A 71 8.40 0.37 9.56
C PHE A 71 8.82 1.84 9.68
N THR A 72 7.85 2.75 9.69
CA THR A 72 8.10 4.19 9.86
C THR A 72 8.76 4.48 11.21
N ILE A 73 8.28 3.87 12.30
CA ILE A 73 8.82 4.04 13.64
C ILE A 73 10.24 3.46 13.75
N ASN A 74 10.47 2.26 13.20
CA ASN A 74 11.71 1.52 13.39
C ASN A 74 12.83 1.97 12.45
N ASN A 75 12.51 2.38 11.22
CA ASN A 75 13.52 2.63 10.19
C ASN A 75 14.00 4.08 10.13
N GLN A 76 13.38 5.03 10.84
CA GLN A 76 13.85 6.42 11.07
C GLN A 76 14.53 7.16 9.90
N ASN A 77 14.10 6.92 8.65
CA ASN A 77 14.69 7.42 7.39
C ASN A 77 16.05 6.84 6.97
N GLU A 78 16.53 5.78 7.61
CA GLU A 78 17.70 5.06 7.12
C GLU A 78 17.42 4.57 5.69
N SER A 79 18.39 4.80 4.80
CA SER A 79 18.35 4.37 3.40
C SER A 79 17.09 4.82 2.62
N PHE A 80 16.57 6.05 2.86
CA PHE A 80 15.36 6.58 2.21
C PHE A 80 14.07 5.79 2.50
N GLY A 81 14.03 5.03 3.59
CA GLY A 81 12.87 4.22 3.98
C GLY A 81 11.57 5.01 4.05
N LEU A 82 11.60 6.28 4.47
CA LEU A 82 10.41 7.11 4.61
C LEU A 82 9.71 7.47 3.29
N ALA A 83 10.38 7.33 2.14
CA ALA A 83 9.72 7.47 0.84
C ALA A 83 8.58 6.45 0.67
N TRP A 84 8.72 5.27 1.28
CA TRP A 84 7.68 4.26 1.29
C TRP A 84 6.43 4.71 2.06
N ALA A 85 6.60 5.47 3.14
CA ALA A 85 5.49 6.05 3.89
C ALA A 85 4.68 7.07 3.05
N LEU A 86 5.28 7.67 2.02
CA LEU A 86 4.58 8.53 1.04
C LEU A 86 3.86 7.72 -0.04
N LEU A 87 4.50 6.67 -0.54
CA LEU A 87 4.03 5.93 -1.71
C LEU A 87 2.92 4.94 -1.37
N TYR A 88 3.07 4.17 -0.30
CA TYR A 88 2.13 3.09 0.03
C TYR A 88 0.70 3.56 0.30
N PRO A 89 0.43 4.69 0.99
CA PRO A 89 -0.94 5.15 1.17
C PRO A 89 -1.63 5.43 -0.17
N THR A 90 -0.90 5.90 -1.17
CA THR A 90 -1.45 6.14 -2.51
C THR A 90 -1.84 4.85 -3.22
N MET A 91 -1.20 3.71 -2.91
CA MET A 91 -1.58 2.40 -3.47
C MET A 91 -3.01 1.97 -3.06
N PHE A 92 -3.53 2.49 -1.94
CA PHE A 92 -4.92 2.24 -1.54
C PHE A 92 -5.94 2.78 -2.55
N ILE A 93 -5.61 3.87 -3.25
CA ILE A 93 -6.46 4.47 -4.30
C ILE A 93 -6.60 3.53 -5.51
N MET A 94 -5.54 2.79 -5.84
CA MET A 94 -5.59 1.80 -6.91
C MET A 94 -6.33 0.53 -6.47
N ALA A 95 -6.19 0.13 -5.19
CA ALA A 95 -6.75 -1.12 -4.69
C ALA A 95 -8.24 -1.06 -4.33
N LEU A 96 -8.71 0.04 -3.71
CA LEU A 96 -10.08 0.20 -3.19
C LEU A 96 -10.96 1.08 -4.10
N GLY A 97 -10.38 1.60 -5.18
CA GLY A 97 -11.00 2.62 -6.01
C GLY A 97 -10.84 4.02 -5.43
N HIS A 98 -11.08 5.01 -6.28
CA HIS A 98 -10.66 6.39 -6.04
C HIS A 98 -11.32 7.07 -4.84
N HIS A 99 -12.57 6.75 -4.46
CA HIS A 99 -13.22 7.37 -3.31
C HIS A 99 -12.76 6.77 -1.96
N TRP A 100 -12.89 5.45 -1.79
CA TRP A 100 -12.55 4.77 -0.54
C TRP A 100 -11.05 4.74 -0.31
N GLY A 101 -10.28 4.51 -1.36
CA GLY A 101 -8.83 4.53 -1.29
C GLY A 101 -8.28 5.91 -0.93
N LEU A 102 -8.87 7.00 -1.44
CA LEU A 102 -8.47 8.36 -1.08
C LEU A 102 -8.74 8.67 0.40
N ARG A 103 -9.92 8.29 0.92
CA ARG A 103 -10.24 8.47 2.35
C ARG A 103 -9.24 7.75 3.25
N LEU A 104 -8.92 6.50 2.90
CA LEU A 104 -7.95 5.70 3.66
C LEU A 104 -6.53 6.25 3.54
N ALA A 105 -6.13 6.70 2.35
CA ALA A 105 -4.84 7.34 2.14
C ALA A 105 -4.70 8.61 3.00
N ILE A 106 -5.71 9.48 3.02
CA ILE A 106 -5.72 10.69 3.86
C ILE A 106 -5.63 10.32 5.35
N PHE A 107 -6.40 9.33 5.80
CA PHE A 107 -6.37 8.87 7.18
C PHE A 107 -4.97 8.39 7.60
N VAL A 108 -4.34 7.54 6.79
CA VAL A 108 -2.99 7.02 7.06
C VAL A 108 -1.95 8.13 7.00
N TYR A 109 -2.08 9.08 6.07
CA TYR A 109 -1.24 10.26 6.01
C TYR A 109 -1.27 11.10 7.28
N LEU A 110 -2.47 11.33 7.85
CA LEU A 110 -2.59 12.08 9.11
C LEU A 110 -1.89 11.37 10.26
N ILE A 111 -2.04 10.04 10.37
CA ILE A 111 -1.34 9.23 11.37
C ILE A 111 0.17 9.35 11.19
N LEU A 112 0.65 9.19 9.96
CA LEU A 112 2.07 9.34 9.64
C LEU A 112 2.53 10.73 10.05
N CYS A 113 1.92 11.78 9.53
CA CYS A 113 2.27 13.16 9.86
C CYS A 113 2.38 13.42 11.37
N LEU A 114 1.50 12.84 12.19
CA LEU A 114 1.58 12.92 13.66
C LEU A 114 2.79 12.19 14.23
N ILE A 115 3.09 10.97 13.76
CA ILE A 115 4.28 10.21 14.17
C ILE A 115 5.55 10.94 13.77
N LEU A 116 5.58 11.44 12.54
CA LEU A 116 6.69 12.19 11.96
C LEU A 116 6.98 13.45 12.77
N TYR A 117 5.96 14.26 13.03
CA TYR A 117 6.09 15.51 13.77
C TYR A 117 6.51 15.30 15.23
N ASN A 118 6.09 14.21 15.87
CA ASN A 118 6.34 13.98 17.30
C ASN A 118 7.52 13.06 17.64
N GLY A 119 8.12 12.33 16.68
CA GLY A 119 8.90 11.16 17.11
C GLY A 119 9.91 10.54 16.15
N ILE A 120 10.26 11.15 15.02
CA ILE A 120 11.43 10.67 14.25
C ILE A 120 12.48 11.75 14.28
N GLY A 121 13.46 11.54 15.16
CA GLY A 121 14.42 12.56 15.55
C GLY A 121 15.38 13.03 14.47
N ILE A 122 15.40 12.44 13.26
CA ILE A 122 16.39 12.80 12.24
C ILE A 122 15.81 12.59 10.83
N TRP A 123 15.59 13.67 10.09
CA TRP A 123 15.41 13.63 8.63
C TRP A 123 16.73 14.08 8.01
N LEU A 124 17.57 13.10 7.63
CA LEU A 124 18.80 13.36 6.87
C LEU A 124 19.76 14.29 7.63
N GLN A 125 20.46 13.73 8.64
CA GLN A 125 21.45 14.41 9.49
C GLN A 125 20.98 15.62 10.32
N ASP A 126 19.78 16.15 10.09
CA ASP A 126 19.16 17.22 10.88
C ASP A 126 17.81 16.81 11.47
N ASN A 127 17.41 17.47 12.56
CA ASN A 127 16.08 17.32 13.15
C ASN A 127 14.98 17.61 12.13
N TRP A 128 13.83 16.97 12.28
CA TRP A 128 12.66 17.24 11.44
C TRP A 128 12.21 18.70 11.59
N ASP A 129 12.54 19.54 10.63
CA ASP A 129 12.15 20.94 10.63
C ASP A 129 10.82 21.16 9.90
N LEU A 130 10.24 22.36 10.10
CA LEU A 130 8.99 22.75 9.43
C LEU A 130 9.12 22.68 7.91
N THR A 131 10.29 22.99 7.34
CA THR A 131 10.54 22.91 5.89
C THR A 131 10.41 21.48 5.37
N SER A 132 10.93 20.51 6.10
CA SER A 132 10.89 19.09 5.76
C SER A 132 9.48 18.55 5.84
N LEU A 133 8.68 19.00 6.82
CA LEU A 133 7.25 18.69 6.89
C LEU A 133 6.47 19.26 5.68
N ILE A 134 6.76 20.50 5.28
CA ILE A 134 6.13 21.12 4.10
C ILE A 134 6.49 20.34 2.83
N ARG A 135 7.77 20.00 2.65
CA ARG A 135 8.24 19.19 1.50
C ARG A 135 7.56 17.83 1.45
N PHE A 136 7.47 17.15 2.60
CA PHE A 136 6.76 15.87 2.73
C PHE A 136 5.28 16.00 2.36
N THR A 137 4.62 17.04 2.86
CA THR A 137 3.20 17.32 2.57
C THR A 137 2.96 17.57 1.08
N LEU A 138 3.79 18.40 0.45
CA LEU A 138 3.69 18.71 -0.97
C LEU A 138 3.93 17.46 -1.84
N ALA A 139 4.95 16.66 -1.51
CA ALA A 139 5.23 15.40 -2.19
C ALA A 139 4.04 14.43 -2.08
N TYR A 140 3.43 14.34 -0.89
CA TYR A 140 2.26 13.49 -0.67
C TYR A 140 1.04 13.95 -1.46
N ILE A 141 0.76 15.26 -1.48
CA ILE A 141 -0.36 15.82 -2.25
C ILE A 141 -0.16 15.54 -3.74
N ALA A 142 1.05 15.82 -4.25
CA ALA A 142 1.38 15.59 -5.65
C ALA A 142 1.23 14.11 -6.05
N SER A 143 1.80 13.19 -5.26
CA SER A 143 1.71 11.75 -5.54
C SER A 143 0.27 11.24 -5.45
N THR A 144 -0.47 11.64 -4.41
CA THR A 144 -1.88 11.29 -4.22
C THR A 144 -2.72 11.78 -5.38
N PHE A 145 -2.50 13.01 -5.84
CA PHE A 145 -3.22 13.58 -6.98
C PHE A 145 -2.92 12.80 -8.27
N MET A 146 -1.65 12.52 -8.57
CA MET A 146 -1.28 11.73 -9.75
C MET A 146 -1.95 10.35 -9.75
N VAL A 147 -1.88 9.65 -8.61
CA VAL A 147 -2.48 8.31 -8.48
C VAL A 147 -4.01 8.37 -8.54
N TYR A 148 -4.63 9.41 -7.99
CA TYR A 148 -6.07 9.64 -8.10
C TYR A 148 -6.51 9.83 -9.55
N VAL A 149 -5.84 10.71 -10.30
CA VAL A 149 -6.13 10.95 -11.72
C VAL A 149 -5.94 9.67 -12.53
N MET A 150 -4.87 8.91 -12.27
CA MET A 150 -4.62 7.61 -12.90
C MET A 150 -5.74 6.60 -12.61
N SER A 151 -6.19 6.49 -11.36
CA SER A 151 -7.28 5.60 -10.95
C SER A 151 -8.62 5.97 -11.61
N VAL A 152 -8.94 7.26 -11.68
CA VAL A 152 -10.14 7.76 -12.37
C VAL A 152 -10.06 7.49 -13.87
N SER A 153 -8.90 7.77 -14.49
CA SER A 153 -8.66 7.53 -15.91
C SER A 153 -8.82 6.05 -16.28
N ASN A 154 -8.22 5.16 -15.49
CA ASN A 154 -8.36 3.71 -15.67
C ASN A 154 -9.82 3.28 -15.56
N THR A 155 -10.54 3.75 -14.53
CA THR A 155 -11.95 3.42 -14.33
C THR A 155 -12.81 3.84 -15.53
N ARG A 156 -12.57 5.04 -16.08
CA ARG A 156 -13.28 5.53 -17.27
C ARG A 156 -12.95 4.71 -18.50
N SER A 157 -11.67 4.40 -18.71
CA SER A 157 -11.20 3.62 -19.86
C SER A 157 -11.82 2.22 -19.87
N TYR A 158 -11.86 1.53 -18.72
CA TYR A 158 -12.51 0.22 -18.61
C TYR A 158 -14.00 0.28 -18.95
N LYS A 159 -14.73 1.30 -18.49
CA LYS A 159 -16.16 1.46 -18.81
C LYS A 159 -16.41 1.65 -20.32
N VAL A 160 -15.55 2.42 -20.99
CA VAL A 160 -15.65 2.61 -22.44
C VAL A 160 -15.39 1.29 -23.18
N LEU A 161 -14.34 0.57 -22.80
CA LEU A 161 -14.01 -0.74 -23.39
C LEU A 161 -15.12 -1.77 -23.18
N GLU A 162 -15.71 -1.82 -21.98
CA GLU A 162 -16.83 -2.71 -21.66
C GLU A 162 -18.05 -2.39 -22.53
N THR A 163 -18.38 -1.11 -22.69
CA THR A 163 -19.50 -0.67 -23.54
C THR A 163 -19.28 -1.06 -25.00
N GLN A 164 -18.06 -0.88 -25.52
CA GLN A 164 -17.71 -1.27 -26.89
C GLN A 164 -17.78 -2.78 -27.09
N HIS A 165 -17.31 -3.57 -26.12
CA HIS A 165 -17.36 -5.02 -26.19
C HIS A 165 -18.81 -5.53 -26.22
N ILE A 166 -19.68 -4.99 -25.36
CA ILE A 166 -21.11 -5.33 -25.34
C ILE A 166 -21.76 -5.01 -26.71
N ASN A 167 -21.46 -3.85 -27.28
CA ASN A 167 -21.99 -3.44 -28.58
C ASN A 167 -21.51 -4.37 -29.72
N GLN A 168 -20.24 -4.79 -29.72
CA GLN A 168 -19.71 -5.72 -30.71
C GLN A 168 -20.37 -7.11 -30.63
N VAL A 169 -20.53 -7.65 -29.42
CA VAL A 169 -21.21 -8.93 -29.20
C VAL A 169 -22.69 -8.84 -29.59
N ALA A 170 -23.33 -7.70 -29.36
CA ALA A 170 -24.71 -7.48 -29.82
C ALA A 170 -24.78 -7.48 -31.34
N VAL A 171 -23.91 -6.74 -32.04
CA VAL A 171 -23.88 -6.68 -33.52
C VAL A 171 -23.60 -8.05 -34.14
N GLN A 172 -22.76 -8.90 -33.55
CA GLN A 172 -22.49 -10.25 -34.06
C GLN A 172 -23.65 -11.25 -33.89
N LYS A 173 -24.66 -10.92 -33.07
CA LYS A 173 -25.84 -11.78 -32.85
C LYS A 173 -26.99 -11.49 -33.82
N TRP A 174 -26.89 -10.43 -34.62
CA TRP A 174 -27.84 -10.06 -35.67
C TRP A 174 -27.24 -10.36 -37.05
#